data_AF-A0A2H6EZ56-F1
#
_entry.id   AF-A0A2H6EZ56-F1
#
_cell.length_a   1.000
_cell.length_b   1.000
_cell.length_c   1.000
_cell.angle_alpha   90.00
_cell.angle_beta   90.00
_cell.angle_gamma   90.00
#
_symmetry.space_group_name_H-M   'P 1'
#
loop_
_entity.id
_entity.type
_entity.pdbx_description
1 polymer ?
#
loop_
_entity_poly.entity_id
_entity_poly.type
_entity_poly.pdbx_seq_one_letter_code
_entity_poly.pdbx_strand_id
1 'polypeptide(L)'
;MPFNAKEIEKWEKTRLIGFWKFVIIHGAISWGILSGLFYFLITSIFLPSTPVTKNLIVSLILFPVTGLFWGMTMWYVGEKRYENAKKENIGE
;
A
#
# COMPACT_ATOMS: atom_id res chain seq x y z
N MET A 1 -3.09 -9.28 16.16
CA MET A 1 -2.28 -8.57 17.16
C MET A 1 -2.72 -7.11 17.18
N PRO A 2 -3.29 -6.63 18.30
CA PRO A 2 -3.69 -5.23 18.47
C PRO A 2 -2.46 -4.31 18.44
N PHE A 3 -2.66 -3.02 18.19
CA PHE A 3 -1.59 -2.03 18.31
C PHE A 3 -1.18 -1.83 19.77
N ASN A 4 0.12 -1.66 20.00
CA ASN A 4 0.63 -1.17 21.28
C ASN A 4 0.47 0.37 21.40
N ALA A 5 0.68 0.92 22.59
CA ALA A 5 0.50 2.36 22.83
C ALA A 5 1.30 3.28 21.87
N LYS A 6 2.53 2.89 21.49
CA LYS A 6 3.35 3.67 20.53
C LYS A 6 2.82 3.59 19.10
N GLU A 7 2.30 2.43 18.71
CA GLU A 7 1.68 2.21 17.39
C GLU A 7 0.35 2.96 17.26
N ILE A 8 -0.42 3.06 18.35
CA ILE A 8 -1.65 3.88 18.41
C ILE A 8 -1.30 5.36 18.15
N GLU A 9 -0.36 5.94 18.88
CA GLU A 9 0.05 7.34 18.70
C GLU A 9 0.56 7.61 17.27
N LYS A 10 1.34 6.67 16.72
CA LYS A 10 1.84 6.76 15.36
C LYS A 10 0.69 6.70 14.34
N TRP A 11 -0.26 5.78 14.53
CA TRP A 11 -1.42 5.66 13.65
C TRP A 11 -2.30 6.90 13.71
N GLU A 12 -2.48 7.52 14.88
CA GLU A 12 -3.21 8.79 15.01
C GLU A 12 -2.59 9.90 14.17
N LYS A 13 -1.27 10.06 14.25
CA LYS A 13 -0.53 11.01 13.40
C LYS A 13 -0.71 10.69 11.91
N THR A 14 -0.67 9.40 11.54
CA THR A 14 -0.89 8.96 10.16
C THR A 14 -2.32 9.24 9.68
N ARG A 15 -3.34 9.05 10.53
CA ARG A 15 -4.74 9.33 10.17
C ARG A 15 -5.00 10.81 9.92
N LEU A 16 -4.32 11.71 10.62
CA LEU A 16 -4.43 13.17 10.41
C LEU A 16 -4.02 13.59 8.98
N ILE A 17 -3.15 12.81 8.33
CA ILE A 17 -2.73 13.04 6.94
C ILE A 17 -3.90 12.75 5.97
N GLY A 18 -4.83 11.88 6.35
CA GLY A 18 -6.03 11.53 5.60
C GLY A 18 -5.89 10.32 4.68
N PHE A 19 -7.04 9.68 4.41
CA PHE A 19 -7.15 8.44 3.63
C PHE A 19 -6.45 8.52 2.26
N TRP A 20 -6.84 9.49 1.42
CA TRP A 20 -6.32 9.61 0.06
C TRP A 20 -4.80 9.81 0.01
N LYS A 21 -4.24 10.62 0.90
CA LYS A 21 -2.79 10.82 0.99
C LYS A 21 -2.08 9.53 1.44
N PHE A 22 -2.63 8.80 2.40
CA PHE A 22 -2.07 7.52 2.82
C PHE A 22 -2.06 6.50 1.66
N VAL A 23 -3.19 6.34 0.97
CA VAL A 23 -3.33 5.40 -0.16
C VAL A 23 -2.37 5.76 -1.29
N ILE A 24 -2.18 7.05 -1.58
CA ILE A 24 -1.23 7.50 -2.61
C ILE A 24 0.22 7.26 -2.18
N ILE A 25 0.62 7.69 -0.97
CA ILE A 25 2.02 7.61 -0.52
C ILE A 25 2.45 6.16 -0.22
N HIS A 26 1.64 5.44 0.55
CA HIS A 26 1.97 4.10 1.02
C HIS A 26 1.45 2.99 0.11
N GLY A 27 0.44 3.26 -0.71
CA GLY A 27 -0.05 2.32 -1.72
C GLY A 27 0.59 2.56 -3.08
N ALA A 28 0.17 3.62 -3.77
CA ALA A 28 0.57 3.85 -5.16
C ALA A 28 2.07 4.16 -5.34
N ILE A 29 2.67 4.98 -4.47
CA ILE A 29 4.08 5.38 -4.58
C ILE A 29 4.97 4.26 -4.04
N SER A 30 4.71 3.76 -2.83
CA SER A 30 5.59 2.76 -2.20
C SER A 30 5.48 1.38 -2.87
N TRP A 31 4.28 0.94 -3.25
CA TRP A 31 4.10 -0.33 -3.96
C TRP A 31 4.28 -0.13 -5.46
N GLY A 32 3.51 0.77 -6.09
CA GLY A 32 3.50 0.94 -7.55
C GLY A 32 4.89 1.18 -8.16
N ILE A 33 5.71 2.05 -7.57
CA ILE A 33 7.09 2.31 -8.03
C ILE A 33 7.98 1.08 -7.83
N LEU A 34 7.90 0.44 -6.66
CA LEU A 34 8.71 -0.75 -6.35
C LEU A 34 8.35 -1.92 -7.28
N SER A 35 7.07 -2.18 -7.49
CA SER A 35 6.59 -3.18 -8.46
C SER A 35 7.00 -2.85 -9.89
N GLY A 36 6.86 -1.58 -10.30
CA GLY A 36 7.17 -1.17 -11.67
C GLY A 36 8.64 -1.34 -11.98
N LEU A 37 9.51 -0.98 -11.03
CA LEU A 37 10.95 -1.21 -11.12
C LEU A 37 11.28 -2.72 -11.14
N PHE A 38 10.65 -3.51 -10.29
CA PHE A 38 10.87 -4.96 -10.23
C PHE A 38 10.43 -5.66 -11.52
N TYR A 39 9.26 -5.28 -12.05
CA TYR A 39 8.74 -5.80 -13.31
C TYR A 39 9.59 -5.37 -14.50
N PHE A 40 10.05 -4.12 -14.53
CA PHE A 40 10.99 -3.64 -15.54
C PHE A 40 12.28 -4.47 -15.54
N LEU A 41 12.86 -4.75 -14.37
CA LEU A 41 14.05 -5.60 -14.25
C LEU A 41 13.80 -7.03 -14.72
N ILE A 42 12.69 -7.65 -14.31
CA ILE A 42 12.33 -9.02 -14.72
C ILE A 42 12.12 -9.09 -16.23
N THR A 43 11.33 -8.18 -16.80
CA THR A 43 11.02 -8.21 -18.23
C THR A 43 12.25 -7.91 -19.08
N SER A 44 13.13 -7.02 -18.64
CA SER A 44 14.41 -6.72 -19.30
C SER A 44 15.35 -7.93 -19.36
N ILE A 45 15.38 -8.76 -18.31
CA ILE A 45 16.26 -9.93 -18.23
C ILE A 45 15.65 -11.16 -18.92
N PHE A 46 14.34 -11.40 -18.74
CA PHE A 46 13.72 -12.68 -19.09
C PHE A 46 12.86 -12.63 -20.36
N LEU A 47 12.40 -11.46 -20.82
CA LEU A 47 11.51 -11.34 -21.98
C LEU A 47 11.96 -10.25 -22.98
N PRO A 48 13.14 -10.39 -23.61
CA PRO A 48 13.64 -9.41 -24.58
C PRO A 48 12.80 -9.32 -25.87
N SER A 49 11.93 -10.31 -26.14
CA SER A 49 11.16 -10.44 -27.40
C SER A 49 9.68 -10.09 -27.29
N THR A 50 9.17 -9.75 -26.10
CA THR A 50 7.77 -9.29 -25.98
C THR A 50 7.59 -7.87 -26.49
N PRO A 51 6.51 -7.56 -27.23
CA PRO A 51 6.22 -6.22 -27.69
C PRO A 51 6.04 -5.29 -26.49
N VAL A 52 6.99 -4.37 -26.34
CA VAL A 52 7.12 -3.42 -25.21
C VAL A 52 5.79 -2.72 -24.93
N THR A 53 5.03 -2.38 -25.96
CA THR A 53 3.74 -1.69 -25.87
C THR A 53 2.71 -2.44 -25.03
N LYS A 54 2.63 -3.78 -25.15
CA LYS A 54 1.62 -4.58 -24.43
C LYS A 54 2.00 -4.73 -22.95
N ASN A 55 3.28 -4.97 -22.66
CA ASN A 55 3.80 -5.00 -21.29
C ASN A 55 3.69 -3.64 -20.60
N LEU A 56 3.89 -2.54 -21.34
CA LEU A 56 3.82 -1.20 -20.79
C LEU A 56 2.39 -0.82 -20.40
N ILE A 57 1.38 -1.14 -21.23
CA ILE A 57 -0.04 -0.90 -20.90
C ILE A 57 -0.47 -1.70 -19.68
N VAL A 58 -0.15 -3.00 -19.65
CA VAL A 58 -0.46 -3.88 -18.51
C VAL A 58 0.21 -3.34 -17.25
N SER A 59 1.49 -2.97 -17.32
CA SER A 59 2.23 -2.42 -16.17
C SER A 59 1.64 -1.09 -15.68
N LEU A 60 1.35 -0.17 -16.61
CA LEU A 60 0.85 1.16 -16.28
C LEU A 60 -0.56 1.12 -15.69
N ILE A 61 -1.33 0.08 -15.95
CA ILE A 61 -2.70 -0.06 -15.43
C ILE A 61 -2.72 -0.98 -14.20
N LEU A 62 -2.17 -2.19 -14.28
CA LEU A 62 -2.19 -3.14 -13.16
C LEU A 62 -1.39 -2.62 -11.97
N PHE A 63 -0.18 -2.07 -12.14
CA PHE A 63 0.62 -1.68 -10.97
C PHE A 63 0.00 -0.54 -10.15
N PRO A 64 -0.50 0.54 -10.75
CA PRO A 64 -1.21 1.57 -9.98
C PRO A 64 -2.51 1.07 -9.38
N VAL A 65 -3.31 0.27 -10.11
CA VAL A 65 -4.55 -0.29 -9.59
C VAL A 65 -4.29 -1.21 -8.39
N THR A 66 -3.28 -2.06 -8.47
CA THR A 66 -2.89 -2.95 -7.37
C THR A 66 -2.33 -2.16 -6.19
N GLY A 67 -1.53 -1.12 -6.45
CA GLY A 67 -1.01 -0.21 -5.43
C GLY A 67 -2.12 0.56 -4.70
N LEU A 68 -3.15 1.02 -5.43
CA LEU A 68 -4.34 1.65 -4.84
C LEU A 68 -5.12 0.66 -3.98
N PHE A 69 -5.41 -0.54 -4.49
CA PHE A 69 -6.10 -1.59 -3.74
C PHE A 69 -5.36 -1.97 -2.47
N TRP A 70 -4.03 -2.08 -2.55
CA TRP A 70 -3.18 -2.35 -1.41
C TRP A 70 -3.20 -1.21 -0.39
N GLY A 71 -3.06 0.04 -0.85
CA GLY A 71 -3.14 1.22 0.02
C GLY A 71 -4.46 1.29 0.79
N MET A 72 -5.58 1.01 0.11
CA MET A 72 -6.91 0.95 0.73
C MET A 72 -7.00 -0.18 1.76
N THR A 73 -6.49 -1.37 1.42
CA THR A 73 -6.48 -2.53 2.32
C THR A 73 -5.67 -2.24 3.57
N MET A 74 -4.47 -1.67 3.42
CA MET A 74 -3.60 -1.30 4.55
C MET A 74 -4.24 -0.25 5.46
N TRP A 75 -4.97 0.71 4.89
CA TRP A 75 -5.74 1.66 5.69
C TRP A 75 -6.81 0.97 6.52
N TYR A 76 -7.63 0.12 5.89
CA TYR A 76 -8.68 -0.62 6.59
C TYR A 76 -8.14 -1.55 7.68
N VAL A 77 -7.03 -2.23 7.41
CA VAL A 77 -6.36 -3.08 8.40
C VAL A 77 -5.83 -2.25 9.56
N GLY A 78 -5.22 -1.10 9.28
CA GLY A 78 -4.73 -0.19 10.33
C GLY A 78 -5.85 0.38 11.18
N GLU A 79 -6.98 0.80 10.58
CA GLU A 79 -8.12 1.32 11.31
C GLU A 79 -8.75 0.25 12.20
N LYS A 80 -8.95 -0.96 11.67
CA LYS A 80 -9.48 -2.10 12.45
C LYS A 80 -8.56 -2.48 13.61
N ARG A 81 -7.23 -2.42 13.42
CA ARG A 81 -6.25 -2.67 14.50
C ARG A 81 -6.27 -1.58 15.56
N TYR A 82 -6.43 -0.32 15.15
CA TYR A 82 -6.57 0.82 16.06
C TYR A 82 -7.85 0.74 16.88
N GLU A 83 -8.99 0.44 16.26
CA GLU A 83 -10.28 0.27 16.96
C GLU A 83 -10.21 -0.84 18.00
N ASN A 84 -9.63 -1.99 17.65
CA ASN A 84 -9.47 -3.12 18.57
C ASN A 84 -8.58 -2.74 19.76
N ALA A 85 -7.45 -2.08 19.51
CA ALA A 85 -6.53 -1.67 20.58
C ALA A 85 -7.14 -0.63 21.53
N LYS A 86 -7.97 0.27 20.99
CA LYS A 86 -8.69 1.27 21.79
C LYS A 86 -9.80 0.63 22.63
N LYS A 87 -10.50 -0.39 22.12
CA LYS A 87 -11.52 -1.14 22.87
C LYS A 87 -10.90 -1.91 24.05
N GLU A 88 -9.74 -2.53 23.84
CA GLU A 88 -9.02 -3.25 24.91
C GLU A 88 -8.58 -2.30 26.03
N ASN A 89 -8.05 -1.10 25.71
CA ASN A 89 -7.63 -0.11 26.71
C ASN A 89 -8.78 0.56 27.49
N ILE A 90 -10.04 0.43 27.03
CA ILE A 90 -11.23 0.98 27.72
C ILE A 90 -11.95 -0.12 28.53
N GLY A 91 -11.63 -1.39 28.28
CA GLY A 91 -12.20 -2.55 28.97
C GLY A 91 -11.41 -3.01 30.20
N GLU A 92 -10.22 -2.46 30.43
CA GLU A 92 -9.45 -2.54 31.69
C GLU A 92 -9.74 -1.34 32.59
#